data_AF-A0A1F5WPW4-F1
#
_entry.id   AF-A0A1F5WPW4-F1
#
_cell.length_a   1.000
_cell.length_b   1.000
_cell.length_c   1.000
_cell.angle_alpha   90.00
_cell.angle_beta   90.00
_cell.angle_gamma   90.00
#
_symmetry.space_group_name_H-M   'P 1'
#
loop_
_entity.id
_entity.type
_entity.pdbx_description
1 polymer ?
#
loop_
_entity_poly.entity_id
_entity_poly.type
_entity_poly.pdbx_seq_one_letter_code
_entity_poly.pdbx_strand_id
1 'polypeptide(L)'
;MGIHSILAKYLSENDFQKKITATFLVSAPYDDANSEYSLADFKLPRNLIKLAKQSDKIFLYQSKDDPVVPFADLRKYKQALPSANTQIFENRGHFLQEDFPELTDAILKLAANR
;
A
#
# COMPACT_ATOMS: atom_id res chain seq x y z
N MET A 1 4.34 -6.47 14.56
CA MET A 1 3.38 -6.32 13.44
C MET A 1 3.57 -4.96 12.74
N GLY A 2 4.81 -4.59 12.40
CA GLY A 2 5.13 -3.27 11.81
C GLY A 2 5.73 -3.34 10.40
N ILE A 3 5.95 -4.54 9.84
CA ILE A 3 6.71 -4.69 8.59
C ILE A 3 5.91 -4.36 7.32
N HIS A 4 4.58 -4.25 7.40
CA HIS A 4 3.72 -4.07 6.22
C HIS A 4 3.84 -2.68 5.55
N SER A 5 4.45 -1.69 6.21
CA SER A 5 4.68 -0.35 5.67
C SER A 5 6.12 -0.11 5.18
N ILE A 6 7.02 -1.10 5.25
CA ILE A 6 8.45 -0.95 4.88
C ILE A 6 8.63 -0.33 3.50
N LEU A 7 7.94 -0.86 2.50
CA LEU A 7 8.11 -0.41 1.11
C LEU A 7 7.62 1.03 0.95
N ALA A 8 6.44 1.35 1.50
CA ALA A 8 5.86 2.69 1.44
C ALA A 8 6.76 3.71 2.15
N LYS A 9 7.31 3.36 3.32
CA LYS A 9 8.28 4.20 4.05
C LYS A 9 9.55 4.38 3.24
N TYR A 10 10.18 3.29 2.82
CA TYR A 10 11.45 3.33 2.10
C TYR A 10 11.37 4.22 0.85
N LEU A 11 10.35 4.04 0.02
CA LEU A 11 10.14 4.83 -1.19
C LEU A 11 9.72 6.28 -0.91
N SER A 12 9.24 6.57 0.30
CA SER A 12 8.89 7.92 0.73
C SER A 12 10.06 8.69 1.34
N GLU A 13 11.10 7.99 1.82
CA GLU A 13 12.29 8.59 2.43
C GLU A 13 13.48 8.61 1.46
N ASN A 14 13.60 7.58 0.63
CA ASN A 14 14.77 7.34 -0.21
C ASN A 14 14.46 7.51 -1.69
N ASP A 15 15.52 7.77 -2.46
CA ASP A 15 15.46 7.79 -3.91
C ASP A 15 15.88 6.43 -4.46
N PHE A 16 15.03 5.83 -5.29
CA PHE A 16 15.28 4.54 -5.92
C PHE A 16 15.93 4.76 -7.30
N GLN A 17 17.01 4.04 -7.57
CA GLN A 17 17.85 4.28 -8.75
C GLN A 17 17.20 3.88 -10.09
N LYS A 18 16.04 3.22 -10.06
CA LYS A 18 15.30 2.80 -11.25
C LYS A 18 13.89 3.40 -11.26
N LYS A 19 13.33 3.59 -12.44
CA LYS A 19 11.93 3.98 -12.58
C LYS A 19 11.03 2.82 -12.15
N ILE A 20 10.13 3.06 -11.18
CA ILE A 20 9.20 2.04 -10.70
C ILE A 20 7.93 2.11 -11.56
N THR A 21 7.67 1.07 -12.35
CA THR A 21 6.46 1.01 -13.20
C THR A 21 5.18 0.98 -12.36
N ALA A 22 5.20 0.26 -11.24
CA ALA A 22 4.10 0.24 -10.30
C ALA A 22 4.53 -0.18 -8.90
N THR A 23 3.86 0.37 -7.90
CA THR A 23 3.94 -0.07 -6.50
C THR A 23 2.59 -0.63 -6.07
N PHE A 24 2.60 -1.80 -5.45
CA PHE A 24 1.42 -2.48 -4.93
C PHE A 24 1.52 -2.53 -3.40
N LEU A 25 0.56 -1.92 -2.71
CA LEU A 25 0.47 -1.94 -1.25
C LEU A 25 -0.80 -2.73 -0.87
N VAL A 26 -0.63 -3.85 -0.19
CA VAL A 26 -1.71 -4.76 0.21
C VAL A 26 -1.81 -4.74 1.72
N SER A 27 -2.98 -4.35 2.25
CA SER A 27 -3.21 -4.16 3.69
C SER A 27 -2.06 -3.42 4.37
N ALA A 28 -1.59 -2.36 3.72
CA ALA A 28 -0.51 -1.54 4.27
C ALA A 28 -1.09 -0.60 5.33
N PRO A 29 -0.57 -0.62 6.57
CA PRO A 29 -0.95 0.36 7.58
C PRO A 29 -0.32 1.72 7.24
N TYR A 30 -1.06 2.78 7.53
CA TYR A 30 -0.64 4.15 7.27
C TYR A 30 0.05 4.77 8.49
N ASP A 31 -0.60 4.68 9.66
CA ASP A 31 -0.04 5.12 10.92
C ASP A 31 -0.51 4.20 12.06
N ASP A 32 0.01 4.46 13.27
CA ASP A 32 -0.46 3.83 14.50
C ASP A 32 -1.30 4.79 15.37
N ALA A 33 -1.79 5.89 14.78
CA ALA A 33 -2.63 6.85 15.47
C ALA A 33 -4.05 6.29 15.61
N ASN A 34 -4.36 5.81 16.81
CA ASN A 34 -5.62 5.14 17.19
C ASN A 34 -5.75 3.69 16.71
N SER A 35 -4.64 2.96 16.62
CA SER A 35 -4.65 1.51 16.39
C SER A 35 -4.20 0.72 17.62
N GLU A 36 -4.59 -0.56 17.68
CA GLU A 36 -4.08 -1.50 18.69
C GLU A 36 -2.68 -2.03 18.36
N TYR A 37 -2.15 -1.73 17.16
CA TYR A 37 -0.79 -2.05 16.74
C TYR A 37 0.15 -0.85 16.82
N SER A 38 1.46 -1.12 16.86
CA SER A 38 2.51 -0.11 16.70
C SER A 38 3.32 -0.36 15.45
N LEU A 39 3.64 0.72 14.74
CA LEU A 39 4.53 0.69 13.58
C LEU A 39 6.01 0.82 13.96
N ALA A 40 6.34 1.17 15.20
CA ALA A 40 7.72 1.42 15.66
C ALA A 40 8.49 2.30 14.64
N ASP A 41 9.62 1.81 14.12
CA ASP A 41 10.45 2.52 13.14
C ASP A 41 9.85 2.56 11.73
N PHE A 42 8.77 1.82 11.46
CA PHE A 42 8.11 1.75 10.16
C PHE A 42 6.98 2.77 9.99
N LYS A 43 6.92 3.79 10.87
CA LYS A 43 6.04 4.95 10.68
C LYS A 43 6.38 5.65 9.37
N LEU A 44 5.33 5.97 8.63
CA LEU A 44 5.45 6.73 7.39
C LEU A 44 5.90 8.17 7.70
N PRO A 45 6.67 8.80 6.80
CA PRO A 45 6.98 10.22 6.92
C PRO A 45 5.72 11.07 6.73
N ARG A 46 5.80 12.35 7.10
CA ARG A 46 4.67 13.30 7.07
C ARG A 46 4.00 13.43 5.69
N ASN A 47 4.74 13.18 4.61
CA ASN A 47 4.21 13.19 3.25
C ASN A 47 4.84 12.07 2.42
N LEU A 48 4.11 11.57 1.42
CA LEU A 48 4.51 10.46 0.56
C LEU A 48 4.91 10.94 -0.86
N ILE A 49 5.36 12.20 -0.98
CA ILE A 49 5.64 12.83 -2.28
C ILE A 49 6.72 12.07 -3.04
N LYS A 50 7.76 11.59 -2.36
CA LYS A 50 8.81 10.80 -2.99
C LYS A 50 8.28 9.48 -3.56
N LEU A 51 7.42 8.77 -2.83
CA LEU A 51 6.77 7.56 -3.33
C LEU A 51 5.94 7.86 -4.58
N ALA A 52 5.13 8.93 -4.53
CA ALA A 52 4.29 9.35 -5.65
C ALA A 52 5.09 9.74 -6.91
N LYS A 53 6.26 10.37 -6.75
CA LYS A 53 7.11 10.79 -7.88
C LYS A 53 7.88 9.66 -8.54
N GLN A 54 8.15 8.58 -7.80
CA GLN A 54 9.05 7.52 -8.24
C GLN A 54 8.31 6.29 -8.78
N SER A 55 7.02 6.16 -8.46
CA SER A 55 6.12 5.13 -8.99
C SER A 55 5.17 5.70 -10.02
N ASP A 56 5.23 5.21 -11.26
CA ASP A 56 4.31 5.60 -12.33
C ASP A 56 2.85 5.28 -11.98
N LYS A 57 2.63 4.15 -11.30
CA LYS A 57 1.32 3.72 -10.81
C LYS A 57 1.44 3.25 -9.37
N ILE A 58 0.45 3.58 -8.56
CA ILE A 58 0.33 3.07 -7.18
C ILE A 58 -1.02 2.37 -7.07
N PHE A 59 -1.01 1.17 -6.51
CA PHE A 59 -2.20 0.38 -6.24
C PHE A 59 -2.30 0.12 -4.74
N LEU A 60 -3.47 0.37 -4.18
CA LEU A 60 -3.81 0.17 -2.77
C LEU A 60 -4.90 -0.89 -2.69
N TYR A 61 -4.61 -2.02 -2.04
CA TYR A 61 -5.56 -3.10 -1.82
C TYR A 61 -5.91 -3.14 -0.34
N GLN A 62 -7.20 -3.08 -0.03
CA GLN A 62 -7.67 -3.11 1.34
C GLN A 62 -8.97 -3.90 1.42
N SER A 63 -9.07 -4.76 2.44
CA SER A 63 -10.35 -5.35 2.81
C SER A 63 -11.03 -4.54 3.91
N LYS A 64 -12.36 -4.44 3.86
CA LYS A 64 -13.15 -3.79 4.91
C LYS A 64 -13.20 -4.61 6.20
N ASP A 65 -13.13 -5.93 6.08
CA ASP A 65 -13.11 -6.88 7.19
C ASP A 65 -11.69 -7.26 7.65
N ASP A 66 -10.67 -6.51 7.24
CA ASP A 66 -9.30 -6.74 7.70
C ASP A 66 -9.22 -6.54 9.23
N PRO A 67 -8.93 -7.60 10.02
CA PRO A 67 -8.92 -7.51 11.48
C PRO A 67 -7.63 -6.86 12.02
N VAL A 68 -6.64 -6.64 11.16
CA VAL A 68 -5.30 -6.16 11.54
C VAL A 68 -5.12 -4.69 11.16
N VAL A 69 -5.49 -4.33 9.93
CA VAL A 69 -5.32 -2.97 9.41
C VAL A 69 -6.68 -2.32 9.21
N PRO A 70 -7.06 -1.31 10.02
CA PRO A 70 -8.32 -0.63 9.91
C PRO A 70 -8.54 -0.04 8.52
N PHE A 71 -9.76 -0.16 8.01
CA PHE A 71 -10.17 0.45 6.75
C PHE A 71 -9.95 1.98 6.69
N ALA A 72 -9.86 2.64 7.85
CA ALA A 72 -9.54 4.06 7.95
C ALA A 72 -8.15 4.41 7.37
N ASP A 73 -7.18 3.49 7.40
CA ASP A 73 -5.83 3.74 6.89
C ASP A 73 -5.81 3.89 5.36
N LEU A 74 -6.68 3.17 4.65
CA LEU A 74 -6.90 3.41 3.22
C LEU A 74 -7.31 4.86 2.96
N ARG A 75 -8.17 5.45 3.81
CA ARG A 75 -8.59 6.86 3.63
C ARG A 75 -7.41 7.81 3.77
N LYS A 76 -6.52 7.58 4.74
CA LYS A 76 -5.31 8.37 4.93
C LYS A 76 -4.37 8.24 3.73
N TYR A 77 -4.19 7.03 3.21
CA TYR A 77 -3.45 6.82 1.95
C TYR A 77 -4.07 7.56 0.76
N LYS A 78 -5.39 7.52 0.58
CA LYS A 78 -6.06 8.25 -0.51
C LYS A 78 -5.84 9.77 -0.43
N GLN A 79 -5.79 10.32 0.78
CA GLN A 79 -5.48 11.74 0.98
C GLN A 79 -4.03 12.06 0.64
N ALA A 80 -3.09 11.19 1.04
CA ALA A 80 -1.67 11.39 0.79
C ALA A 80 -1.24 11.08 -0.66
N LEU A 81 -1.94 10.16 -1.33
CA LEU A 81 -1.66 9.66 -2.68
C LEU A 81 -2.94 9.72 -3.53
N PRO A 82 -3.42 10.92 -3.91
CA PRO A 82 -4.70 11.08 -4.60
C PRO A 82 -4.76 10.43 -5.99
N SER A 83 -3.61 10.16 -6.61
CA SER A 83 -3.50 9.45 -7.89
C SER A 83 -3.43 7.93 -7.78
N ALA A 84 -3.44 7.37 -6.55
CA ALA A 84 -3.37 5.93 -6.35
C ALA A 84 -4.68 5.24 -6.74
N ASN A 85 -4.56 4.09 -7.39
CA ASN A 85 -5.68 3.22 -7.73
C ASN A 85 -6.05 2.38 -6.51
N THR A 86 -7.30 2.46 -6.08
CA THR A 86 -7.76 1.72 -4.89
C THR A 86 -8.63 0.55 -5.29
N GLN A 87 -8.30 -0.65 -4.79
CA GLN A 87 -9.13 -1.83 -4.89
C GLN A 87 -9.60 -2.23 -3.49
N ILE A 88 -10.92 -2.18 -3.29
CA ILE A 88 -11.56 -2.43 -2.01
C ILE A 88 -12.29 -3.76 -2.08
N PHE A 89 -12.15 -4.56 -1.04
CA PHE A 89 -12.84 -5.84 -0.91
C PHE A 89 -13.71 -5.85 0.35
N GLU A 90 -14.80 -6.61 0.32
CA GLU A 90 -15.68 -6.75 1.49
C GLU A 90 -15.19 -7.82 2.46
N ASN A 91 -14.53 -8.87 1.95
CA ASN A 91 -14.34 -10.15 2.66
C ASN A 91 -13.00 -10.87 2.37
N ARG A 92 -11.90 -10.12 2.22
CA ARG A 92 -10.54 -10.65 2.00
C ARG A 92 -9.68 -10.67 3.28
N GLY A 93 -10.21 -10.22 4.42
CA GLY A 93 -9.48 -10.14 5.68
C GLY A 93 -8.12 -9.44 5.52
N HIS A 94 -7.08 -10.00 6.14
CA HIS A 94 -5.70 -9.54 6.01
C HIS A 94 -4.94 -10.22 4.85
N PHE A 95 -5.64 -10.64 3.80
CA PHE A 95 -5.09 -11.29 2.60
C PHE A 95 -4.22 -12.53 2.88
N LEU A 96 -4.63 -13.36 3.84
CA LEU A 96 -3.93 -14.61 4.20
C LEU A 96 -4.33 -15.82 3.34
N GLN A 97 -5.22 -15.63 2.37
CA GLN A 97 -5.56 -16.66 1.39
C GLN A 97 -4.39 -16.98 0.46
N GLU A 98 -4.35 -18.22 -0.04
CA GLU A 98 -3.32 -18.68 -0.98
C GLU A 98 -3.38 -17.95 -2.33
N ASP A 99 -4.61 -17.67 -2.79
CA ASP A 99 -4.84 -17.06 -4.09
C ASP A 99 -5.21 -15.59 -4.00
N PHE A 100 -4.51 -14.77 -4.80
CA PHE A 100 -4.86 -13.37 -5.00
C PHE A 100 -4.83 -12.99 -6.49
N PRO A 101 -5.80 -13.50 -7.29
CA PRO A 101 -5.78 -13.37 -8.74
C PRO A 101 -5.84 -11.91 -9.21
N GLU A 102 -6.50 -11.03 -8.47
CA GLU A 102 -6.57 -9.60 -8.82
C GLU A 102 -5.20 -8.92 -8.79
N LEU A 103 -4.32 -9.34 -7.87
CA LEU A 103 -2.95 -8.85 -7.80
C LEU A 103 -2.12 -9.39 -8.97
N THR A 104 -2.18 -10.69 -9.23
CA THR A 104 -1.43 -11.32 -10.33
C THR A 104 -1.87 -10.77 -11.68
N ASP A 105 -3.17 -10.59 -11.90
CA ASP A 105 -3.72 -10.00 -13.12
C ASP A 105 -3.24 -8.57 -13.32
N ALA A 106 -3.20 -7.76 -12.26
CA ALA A 106 -2.70 -6.40 -12.35
C ALA A 106 -1.22 -6.36 -12.72
N ILE A 107 -0.40 -7.23 -12.14
CA ILE A 107 1.02 -7.36 -12.48
C ILE A 107 1.22 -7.82 -13.93
N LEU A 108 0.51 -8.86 -14.36
CA LEU A 108 0.60 -9.41 -15.72
C LEU A 108 0.17 -8.38 -16.78
N LYS A 109 -0.92 -7.64 -16.53
CA LYS A 109 -1.37 -6.55 -17.41
C LYS A 109 -0.32 -5.45 -17.54
N LEU A 110 0.42 -5.13 -16.49
CA LEU A 110 1.51 -4.15 -16.60
C LEU A 110 2.70 -4.70 -17.37
N ALA A 111 3.02 -5.98 -17.22
CA ALA A 111 4.10 -6.63 -17.95
C ALA A 111 3.81 -6.74 -19.46
N ALA A 112 2.55 -7.01 -19.82
CA ALA A 112 2.12 -7.12 -21.22
C ALA A 112 2.05 -5.77 -21.96
N ASN A 113 2.03 -4.65 -21.22
CA ASN A 113 1.99 -3.29 -21.78
C ASN A 113 3.37 -2.60 -21.79
N ARG A 114 4.45 -3.37 -21.74
CA ARG A 114 5.84 -2.91 -21.89
C ARG A 114 6.33 -3.17 -23.31
#